data_AF-A0A0G4EX20-F1
#
_entry.id   AF-A0A0G4EX20-F1
#
_cell.length_a   1.000
_cell.length_b   1.000
_cell.length_c   1.000
_cell.angle_alpha   90.00
_cell.angle_beta   90.00
_cell.angle_gamma   90.00
#
_symmetry.space_group_name_H-M   'P 1'
#
loop_
_entity.id
_entity.type
_entity.pdbx_description
1 polymer ?
#
loop_
_entity_poly.entity_id
_entity_poly.type
_entity_poly.pdbx_seq_one_letter_code
_entity_poly.pdbx_strand_id
1 'polypeptide(L)'
;MNGQSPGCFAGMFSAWRWLTGLFTMPVAARNRAGTCSTSSAASAANGGNQREGVPFAALPAEVTAAIAQCLSSYADLCAFRRIDKSRHTALSHTVLLPILIRLLPIVAASLGLGVLVEVPVPQLTQGVAVTVALTRALIEQLSRRLFMLERGGSWARWKPVVEMLYLLRGKRPLVLRDDNFGVFGSRAAFMSETEAVRQWKILSWGATVNQGGQQRPLMDGDSILNQWPGYQLPSLLDSASPLFPHAPFDPADPHTQLDGGTYPNYTSMVAFIVFDRLDEGNHINRIRHWSSYCRASAAYFRAGDRLTASHSDAAQWGAAVFDQKWEDGWHRRLVVLGSEAMGEGHMAVIRLTRTNGRRVEIFTTESAPHDHTRTVVMRVLGDHLGGMVWRQEDET
;
A
#
# COMPACT_ATOMS: atom_id res chain seq x y z
N MET A 1 -35.78 -4.75 -8.91
CA MET A 1 -35.33 -4.76 -10.32
C MET A 1 -34.25 -3.71 -10.48
N ASN A 2 -33.01 -4.15 -10.70
CA ASN A 2 -31.93 -3.44 -11.39
C ASN A 2 -30.75 -4.41 -11.44
N GLY A 3 -30.65 -5.11 -12.57
CA GLY A 3 -29.56 -6.05 -12.85
C GLY A 3 -28.35 -5.29 -13.37
N GLN A 4 -27.23 -5.39 -12.66
CA GLN A 4 -25.92 -5.10 -13.20
C GLN A 4 -25.28 -6.42 -13.66
N SER A 5 -24.93 -6.45 -14.94
CA SER A 5 -24.30 -7.58 -15.61
C SER A 5 -22.83 -7.70 -15.20
N PRO A 6 -22.32 -8.89 -14.84
CA PRO A 6 -20.90 -9.09 -14.57
C PRO A 6 -20.12 -9.16 -15.89
N GLY A 7 -19.45 -8.07 -16.24
CA GLY A 7 -18.60 -7.97 -17.42
C GLY A 7 -17.18 -8.52 -17.19
N CYS A 8 -16.84 -9.58 -17.91
CA CYS A 8 -15.54 -9.85 -18.52
C CYS A 8 -14.28 -9.90 -17.62
N PHE A 9 -14.12 -10.98 -16.83
CA PHE A 9 -12.80 -11.37 -16.28
C PHE A 9 -12.19 -12.65 -16.90
N ALA A 10 -12.93 -13.37 -17.74
CA ALA A 10 -12.49 -14.67 -18.28
C ALA A 10 -11.38 -14.58 -19.36
N GLY A 11 -11.08 -13.40 -19.91
CA GLY A 11 -10.08 -13.24 -20.97
C GLY A 11 -8.64 -12.95 -20.51
N MET A 12 -8.40 -12.66 -19.23
CA MET A 12 -7.09 -12.17 -18.76
C MET A 12 -6.06 -13.26 -18.43
N PHE A 13 -6.47 -14.49 -18.14
CA PHE A 13 -5.55 -15.55 -17.75
C PHE A 13 -4.69 -16.10 -18.91
N SER A 14 -5.15 -16.01 -20.17
CA SER A 14 -4.37 -16.50 -21.33
C SER A 14 -3.23 -15.56 -21.73
N ALA A 15 -3.32 -14.27 -21.38
CA ALA A 15 -2.33 -13.24 -21.73
C ALA A 15 -1.04 -13.32 -20.89
N TRP A 16 -1.06 -13.97 -19.73
CA TRP A 16 0.07 -13.99 -18.79
C TRP A 16 1.05 -15.14 -18.98
N ARG A 17 0.62 -16.28 -19.54
CA ARG A 17 1.53 -17.37 -19.95
C ARG A 17 2.57 -16.92 -21.00
N TRP A 18 2.31 -15.83 -21.73
CA TRP A 18 3.20 -15.30 -22.77
C TRP A 18 4.31 -14.38 -22.25
N LEU A 19 4.12 -13.73 -21.09
CA LEU A 19 5.15 -12.87 -20.49
C LEU A 19 6.20 -13.69 -19.72
N THR A 20 5.86 -14.86 -19.20
CA THR A 20 6.82 -15.81 -18.61
C THR A 20 7.57 -16.62 -19.67
N GLY A 21 6.94 -16.92 -20.82
CA GLY A 21 7.60 -17.55 -21.97
C GLY A 21 8.74 -16.73 -22.61
N LEU A 22 8.95 -15.48 -22.18
CA LEU A 22 10.04 -14.59 -22.62
C LEU A 22 11.36 -14.78 -21.84
N PHE A 23 11.38 -15.57 -20.76
CA PHE A 23 12.54 -15.68 -19.86
C PHE A 23 12.96 -17.12 -19.49
N THR A 24 12.24 -18.15 -19.94
CA THR A 24 12.67 -19.55 -19.83
C THR A 24 12.90 -20.15 -21.22
N MET A 25 14.16 -20.45 -21.55
CA MET A 25 14.47 -21.32 -22.70
C MET A 25 14.26 -22.79 -22.30
N PRO A 26 13.73 -23.65 -23.19
CA PRO A 26 13.69 -25.08 -22.97
C PRO A 26 15.11 -25.64 -22.99
N VAL A 27 15.50 -26.36 -21.94
CA VAL A 27 16.66 -27.26 -21.99
C VAL A 27 16.35 -28.33 -23.02
N ALA A 28 17.19 -28.42 -24.05
CA ALA A 28 17.03 -29.36 -25.15
C ALA A 28 17.06 -30.81 -24.64
N ALA A 29 15.91 -31.48 -24.63
CA ALA A 29 15.82 -32.93 -24.52
C ALA A 29 16.00 -33.54 -25.92
N ARG A 30 17.04 -34.35 -26.03
CA ARG A 30 17.49 -35.06 -27.24
C ARG A 30 16.52 -36.19 -27.58
N ASN A 31 15.96 -36.14 -28.80
CA ASN A 31 15.36 -37.19 -29.64
C ASN A 31 14.82 -38.49 -29.00
N ARG A 32 13.54 -38.79 -29.27
CA ARG A 32 13.17 -40.08 -29.88
C ARG A 32 11.85 -40.01 -30.67
N ALA A 33 11.87 -40.74 -31.78
CA ALA A 33 10.90 -40.75 -32.88
C ALA A 33 9.53 -41.35 -32.51
N GLY A 34 8.51 -40.94 -33.25
CA GLY A 34 7.17 -41.52 -33.25
C GLY A 34 6.30 -40.86 -34.32
N THR A 35 6.38 -41.39 -35.54
CA THR A 35 5.52 -41.08 -36.68
C THR A 35 4.05 -41.39 -36.39
N CYS A 36 3.14 -40.50 -36.80
CA CYS A 36 1.84 -40.89 -37.37
C CYS A 36 1.28 -39.77 -38.25
N SER A 37 1.12 -40.09 -39.53
CA SER A 37 0.45 -39.30 -40.55
C SER A 37 -1.07 -39.37 -40.41
N THR A 38 -1.77 -38.27 -40.71
CA THR A 38 -2.94 -38.24 -41.62
C THR A 38 -3.40 -36.79 -41.88
N SER A 39 -3.23 -36.35 -43.15
CA SER A 39 -4.21 -35.66 -44.03
C SER A 39 -5.57 -35.27 -43.44
N SER A 40 -6.27 -34.19 -43.80
CA SER A 40 -6.18 -33.14 -44.82
C SER A 40 -7.33 -32.16 -44.54
N ALA A 41 -7.21 -30.88 -44.88
CA ALA A 41 -8.20 -30.15 -45.67
C ALA A 41 -7.81 -28.67 -45.81
N ALA A 42 -7.74 -28.24 -47.06
CA ALA A 42 -7.46 -26.90 -47.51
C ALA A 42 -8.57 -25.92 -47.11
N SER A 43 -8.19 -24.67 -46.85
CA SER A 43 -9.09 -23.52 -46.98
C SER A 43 -8.35 -22.37 -47.63
N ALA A 44 -9.04 -21.82 -48.62
CA ALA A 44 -8.53 -21.02 -49.71
C ALA A 44 -7.96 -19.67 -49.28
N ALA A 45 -7.04 -19.22 -50.13
CA ALA A 45 -6.45 -17.89 -50.14
C ALA A 45 -7.53 -16.80 -50.22
N ASN A 46 -7.57 -15.96 -49.19
CA ASN A 46 -7.97 -14.58 -49.32
C ASN A 46 -6.72 -13.74 -49.10
N GLY A 47 -6.06 -13.39 -50.21
CA GLY A 47 -4.95 -12.44 -50.28
C GLY A 47 -5.45 -11.03 -49.97
N GLY A 48 -5.76 -10.77 -48.71
CA GLY A 48 -5.80 -9.41 -48.20
C GLY A 48 -4.35 -8.95 -48.05
N ASN A 49 -3.93 -7.97 -48.85
CA ASN A 49 -2.69 -7.23 -48.67
C ASN A 49 -2.60 -6.74 -47.22
N GLN A 50 -1.98 -7.52 -46.34
CA GLN A 50 -1.53 -7.03 -45.05
C GLN A 50 -0.48 -5.99 -45.40
N ARG A 51 -0.84 -4.70 -45.27
CA ARG A 51 0.12 -3.60 -45.36
C ARG A 51 1.25 -3.93 -44.38
N GLU A 52 2.39 -4.29 -44.93
CA GLU A 52 3.62 -4.53 -44.18
C GLU A 52 3.94 -3.22 -43.46
N GLY A 53 3.69 -3.19 -42.15
CA GLY A 53 3.93 -2.01 -41.34
C GLY A 53 5.44 -1.77 -41.22
N VAL A 54 5.88 -0.51 -41.37
CA VAL A 54 7.28 -0.07 -41.20
C VAL A 54 7.88 -0.61 -39.88
N PRO A 55 8.98 -1.37 -39.88
CA PRO A 55 9.58 -1.89 -38.64
C PRO A 55 9.89 -0.77 -37.64
N PHE A 56 9.70 -1.01 -36.33
CA PHE A 56 9.91 0.04 -35.32
C PHE A 56 11.39 0.48 -35.29
N ALA A 57 12.31 -0.44 -35.58
CA ALA A 57 13.74 -0.15 -35.74
C ALA A 57 14.06 0.75 -36.94
N ALA A 58 13.12 0.88 -37.89
CA ALA A 58 13.24 1.79 -39.04
C ALA A 58 12.55 3.13 -38.78
N LEU A 59 11.93 3.34 -37.61
CA LEU A 59 11.40 4.64 -37.24
C LEU A 59 12.55 5.61 -36.95
N PRO A 60 12.44 6.87 -37.40
CA PRO A 60 13.37 7.91 -37.01
C PRO A 60 13.47 8.03 -35.48
N ALA A 61 14.65 8.42 -35.00
CA ALA A 61 14.90 8.58 -33.56
C ALA A 61 13.91 9.55 -32.93
N GLU A 62 13.50 10.58 -33.67
CA GLU A 62 12.52 11.60 -33.28
C GLU A 62 11.14 10.99 -33.03
N VAL A 63 10.72 10.03 -33.87
CA VAL A 63 9.44 9.33 -33.71
C VAL A 63 9.49 8.40 -32.50
N THR A 64 10.62 7.71 -32.29
CA THR A 64 10.82 6.85 -31.11
C THR A 64 10.79 7.67 -29.82
N ALA A 65 11.41 8.85 -29.82
CA ALA A 65 11.38 9.79 -28.70
C ALA A 65 9.96 10.33 -28.45
N ALA A 66 9.20 10.66 -29.51
CA ALA A 66 7.81 11.10 -29.39
C ALA A 66 6.91 9.99 -28.81
N ILE A 67 7.07 8.74 -29.25
CA ILE A 67 6.34 7.59 -28.67
C ILE A 67 6.67 7.44 -27.19
N ALA A 68 7.95 7.54 -26.80
CA ALA A 68 8.36 7.53 -25.39
C ALA A 68 7.77 8.69 -24.57
N GLN A 69 7.47 9.84 -25.19
CA GLN A 69 6.77 10.95 -24.54
C GLN A 69 5.27 10.71 -24.38
N CYS A 70 4.65 9.95 -25.29
CA CYS A 70 3.23 9.58 -25.22
C CYS A 70 2.95 8.46 -24.21
N LEU A 71 3.96 7.69 -23.80
CA LEU A 71 3.80 6.64 -22.78
C LEU A 71 3.88 7.27 -21.38
N SER A 72 2.73 7.64 -20.84
CA SER A 72 2.60 8.27 -19.52
C SER A 72 2.43 7.29 -18.37
N SER A 73 2.07 6.04 -18.67
CA SER A 73 1.89 4.97 -17.70
C SER A 73 2.50 3.64 -18.19
N TYR A 74 2.73 2.71 -17.27
CA TYR A 74 3.12 1.35 -17.61
C TYR A 74 1.95 0.57 -18.24
N ALA A 75 0.70 0.94 -17.96
CA ALA A 75 -0.46 0.47 -18.72
C ALA A 75 -0.39 0.86 -20.21
N ASP A 76 -0.01 2.10 -20.53
CA ASP A 76 0.19 2.57 -21.91
C ASP A 76 1.30 1.77 -22.59
N LEU A 77 2.40 1.53 -21.87
CA LEU A 77 3.51 0.70 -22.37
C LEU A 77 3.03 -0.74 -22.65
N CYS A 78 2.22 -1.33 -21.77
CA CYS A 78 1.62 -2.64 -22.00
C CYS A 78 0.65 -2.64 -23.19
N ALA A 79 -0.18 -1.60 -23.35
CA ALA A 79 -1.11 -1.46 -24.47
C ALA A 79 -0.36 -1.32 -25.80
N PHE A 80 0.68 -0.48 -25.83
CA PHE A 80 1.58 -0.33 -26.96
C PHE A 80 2.19 -1.67 -27.39
N ARG A 81 2.69 -2.45 -26.43
CA ARG A 81 3.22 -3.81 -26.68
C ARG A 81 2.17 -4.79 -27.21
N ARG A 82 0.89 -4.63 -26.88
CA ARG A 82 -0.19 -5.52 -27.34
C ARG A 82 -0.60 -5.26 -28.79
N ILE A 83 -0.65 -3.99 -29.19
CA ILE A 83 -1.12 -3.57 -30.51
C ILE A 83 -0.13 -4.03 -31.58
N ASP A 84 1.15 -4.11 -31.25
CA ASP A 84 2.20 -4.38 -32.24
C ASP A 84 3.03 -5.63 -31.89
N LYS A 85 2.38 -6.80 -32.00
CA LYS A 85 3.00 -8.11 -31.68
C LYS A 85 4.22 -8.42 -32.56
N SER A 86 4.23 -7.99 -33.82
CA SER A 86 5.34 -8.21 -34.76
C SER A 86 6.53 -7.27 -34.48
N ARG A 87 6.29 -6.07 -33.93
CA ARG A 87 7.35 -5.12 -33.55
C ARG A 87 7.74 -5.17 -32.08
N HIS A 88 7.24 -6.15 -31.33
CA HIS A 88 7.59 -6.36 -29.93
C HIS A 88 9.10 -6.65 -29.73
N THR A 89 9.76 -7.24 -30.73
CA THR A 89 11.21 -7.43 -30.83
C THR A 89 11.97 -6.15 -31.20
N ALA A 90 11.27 -5.13 -31.70
CA ALA A 90 11.87 -3.91 -32.21
C ALA A 90 11.96 -2.78 -31.16
N LEU A 91 11.28 -2.92 -30.01
CA LEU A 91 11.65 -2.17 -28.80
C LEU A 91 12.93 -2.79 -28.22
N SER A 92 14.07 -2.31 -28.70
CA SER A 92 15.37 -2.70 -28.15
C SER A 92 15.46 -2.35 -26.66
N HIS A 93 16.33 -3.07 -25.95
CA HIS A 93 16.62 -2.74 -24.55
C HIS A 93 17.09 -1.29 -24.36
N THR A 94 17.75 -0.71 -25.38
CA THR A 94 18.22 0.68 -25.38
C THR A 94 17.09 1.70 -25.44
N VAL A 95 15.92 1.36 -26.00
CA VAL A 95 14.73 2.22 -26.00
C VAL A 95 13.86 1.98 -24.78
N LEU A 96 13.68 0.71 -24.40
CA LEU A 96 12.78 0.33 -23.31
C LEU A 96 13.29 0.80 -21.93
N LEU A 97 14.60 0.71 -21.68
CA LEU A 97 15.16 1.07 -20.38
C LEU A 97 14.94 2.55 -20.03
N PRO A 98 15.28 3.54 -20.89
CA PRO A 98 14.99 4.95 -20.62
C PRO A 98 13.50 5.24 -20.35
N ILE A 99 12.59 4.56 -21.05
CA ILE A 99 11.14 4.70 -20.84
C ILE A 99 10.77 4.25 -19.42
N LEU A 100 11.23 3.07 -19.00
CA LEU A 100 10.94 2.53 -17.68
C LEU A 100 11.53 3.39 -16.55
N ILE A 101 12.76 3.89 -16.73
CA ILE A 101 13.42 4.80 -15.79
C ILE A 101 12.58 6.09 -15.63
N ARG A 102 12.08 6.64 -16.74
CA ARG A 102 11.24 7.84 -16.74
C ARG A 102 9.87 7.63 -16.09
N LEU A 103 9.26 6.47 -16.31
CA LEU A 103 7.93 6.16 -15.75
C LEU A 103 7.97 6.00 -14.22
N LEU A 104 9.08 5.51 -13.66
CA LEU A 104 9.19 5.23 -12.23
C LEU A 104 8.86 6.45 -11.32
N PRO A 105 9.48 7.62 -11.48
CA PRO A 105 9.15 8.79 -10.66
C PRO A 105 7.72 9.30 -10.91
N ILE A 106 7.19 9.16 -12.12
CA ILE A 106 5.81 9.56 -12.46
C ILE A 106 4.80 8.71 -11.68
N VAL A 107 4.97 7.38 -11.75
CA VAL A 107 4.12 6.44 -11.01
C VAL A 107 4.27 6.65 -9.51
N ALA A 108 5.50 6.79 -9.01
CA ALA A 108 5.76 7.03 -7.58
C ALA A 108 5.08 8.32 -7.06
N ALA A 109 5.15 9.41 -7.81
CA ALA A 109 4.47 10.65 -7.46
C ALA A 109 2.93 10.50 -7.43
N SER A 110 2.37 9.68 -8.33
CA SER A 110 0.92 9.44 -8.41
C SER A 110 0.34 8.63 -7.25
N LEU A 111 1.17 8.00 -6.41
CA LEU A 111 0.72 7.16 -5.30
C LEU A 111 0.07 7.96 -4.15
N GLY A 112 0.28 9.28 -4.12
CA GLY A 112 -0.23 10.15 -3.05
C GLY A 112 0.54 10.07 -1.73
N LEU A 113 1.71 9.41 -1.73
CA LEU A 113 2.56 9.23 -0.53
C LEU A 113 3.61 10.35 -0.37
N GLY A 114 3.78 11.21 -1.37
CA GLY A 114 4.67 12.38 -1.31
C GLY A 114 6.12 12.03 -0.99
N VAL A 115 6.77 12.88 -0.19
CA VAL A 115 8.17 12.73 0.23
C VAL A 115 8.42 11.59 1.22
N LEU A 116 7.35 10.92 1.69
CA LEU A 116 7.47 9.86 2.69
C LEU A 116 7.99 8.55 2.11
N VAL A 117 7.91 8.38 0.78
CA VAL A 117 8.34 7.17 0.08
C VAL A 117 9.26 7.53 -1.07
N GLU A 118 10.40 6.85 -1.12
CA GLU A 118 11.35 6.90 -2.21
C GLU A 118 11.35 5.59 -2.97
N VAL A 119 11.27 5.65 -4.30
CA VAL A 119 11.41 4.48 -5.17
C VAL A 119 12.63 4.70 -6.06
N PRO A 120 13.85 4.37 -5.58
CA PRO A 120 15.07 4.62 -6.33
C PRO A 120 15.12 3.78 -7.60
N VAL A 121 15.72 4.30 -8.67
CA VAL A 121 16.05 3.47 -9.83
C VAL A 121 16.99 2.34 -9.37
N PRO A 122 16.74 1.06 -9.72
CA PRO A 122 17.64 -0.02 -9.35
C PRO A 122 19.06 0.30 -9.84
N GLN A 123 20.02 0.33 -8.92
CA GLN A 123 21.41 0.54 -9.26
C GLN A 123 22.05 -0.82 -9.56
N LEU A 124 22.64 -0.96 -10.74
CA LEU A 124 23.55 -2.05 -11.01
C LEU A 124 24.85 -1.77 -10.25
N THR A 125 25.40 -2.76 -9.56
CA THR A 125 26.71 -2.66 -8.90
C THR A 125 27.74 -2.16 -9.93
N GLN A 126 28.23 -0.94 -9.73
CA GLN A 126 29.15 -0.26 -10.64
C GLN A 126 30.44 -1.08 -10.75
N GLY A 127 30.74 -1.61 -11.93
CA GLY A 127 32.02 -2.31 -12.12
C GLY A 127 32.27 -3.00 -13.46
N VAL A 128 31.26 -3.25 -14.30
CA VAL A 128 31.49 -4.00 -15.55
C VAL A 128 30.65 -3.41 -16.66
N ALA A 129 31.20 -3.42 -17.89
CA ALA A 129 30.49 -3.13 -19.13
C ALA A 129 29.04 -3.67 -19.05
N VAL A 130 28.07 -2.80 -19.36
CA VAL A 130 26.65 -3.16 -19.37
C VAL A 130 26.44 -4.26 -20.39
N THR A 131 26.54 -5.51 -19.94
CA THR A 131 26.25 -6.67 -20.78
C THR A 131 24.76 -6.68 -21.07
N VAL A 132 24.36 -7.26 -22.21
CA VAL A 132 22.94 -7.43 -22.57
C VAL A 132 22.14 -8.11 -21.45
N ALA A 133 22.78 -8.98 -20.65
CA ALA A 133 22.19 -9.63 -19.48
C ALA A 133 21.86 -8.64 -18.34
N LEU A 134 22.76 -7.71 -18.03
CA LEU A 134 22.55 -6.67 -17.02
C LEU A 134 21.38 -5.74 -17.41
N THR A 135 21.34 -5.30 -18.66
CA THR A 135 20.21 -4.47 -19.15
C THR A 135 18.89 -5.21 -19.05
N ARG A 136 18.88 -6.51 -19.36
CA ARG A 136 17.68 -7.35 -19.27
C ARG A 136 17.18 -7.48 -17.83
N ALA A 137 18.08 -7.73 -16.88
CA ALA A 137 17.74 -7.81 -15.46
C ALA A 137 17.16 -6.48 -14.95
N LEU A 138 17.76 -5.35 -15.33
CA LEU A 138 17.28 -4.02 -14.95
C LEU A 138 15.89 -3.72 -15.52
N ILE A 139 15.66 -4.07 -16.80
CA ILE A 139 14.35 -3.94 -17.44
C ILE A 139 13.30 -4.78 -16.70
N GLU A 140 13.65 -6.01 -16.31
CA GLU A 140 12.76 -6.91 -15.58
C GLU A 140 12.40 -6.34 -14.20
N GLN A 141 13.40 -5.91 -13.43
CA GLN A 141 13.22 -5.27 -12.13
C GLN A 141 12.32 -4.03 -12.23
N LEU A 142 12.65 -3.08 -13.11
CA LEU A 142 11.84 -1.87 -13.30
C LEU A 142 10.41 -2.20 -13.74
N SER A 143 10.24 -3.12 -14.70
CA SER A 143 8.93 -3.54 -15.15
C SER A 143 8.12 -4.19 -14.03
N ARG A 144 8.76 -4.94 -13.14
CA ARG A 144 8.12 -5.55 -11.97
C ARG A 144 7.68 -4.49 -10.96
N ARG A 145 8.55 -3.54 -10.62
CA ARG A 145 8.23 -2.45 -9.70
C ARG A 145 7.07 -1.60 -10.20
N LEU A 146 7.15 -1.14 -11.45
CA LEU A 146 6.08 -0.36 -12.08
C LEU A 146 4.75 -1.12 -12.09
N PHE A 147 4.77 -2.42 -12.44
CA PHE A 147 3.58 -3.25 -12.39
C PHE A 147 2.97 -3.31 -10.98
N MET A 148 3.79 -3.56 -9.95
CA MET A 148 3.30 -3.68 -8.57
C MET A 148 2.81 -2.35 -8.01
N LEU A 149 3.44 -1.23 -8.38
CA LEU A 149 2.97 0.11 -7.99
C LEU A 149 1.63 0.44 -8.67
N GLU A 150 1.51 0.26 -9.98
CA GLU A 150 0.24 0.59 -10.68
C GLU A 150 -0.90 -0.39 -10.36
N ARG A 151 -0.58 -1.68 -10.17
CA ARG A 151 -1.57 -2.71 -9.85
C ARG A 151 -1.71 -2.97 -8.35
N GLY A 152 -1.04 -2.15 -7.53
CA GLY A 152 -1.15 -2.17 -6.09
C GLY A 152 -2.41 -1.51 -5.57
N GLY A 153 -3.18 -0.82 -6.41
CA GLY A 153 -4.46 -0.21 -6.03
C GLY A 153 -4.31 1.13 -5.31
N SER A 154 -5.11 1.37 -4.28
CA SER A 154 -5.18 2.66 -3.59
C SER A 154 -4.08 2.82 -2.56
N TRP A 155 -2.90 3.29 -2.97
CA TRP A 155 -1.77 3.53 -2.07
C TRP A 155 -2.00 4.67 -1.09
N ALA A 156 -2.79 5.69 -1.49
CA ALA A 156 -3.06 6.87 -0.67
C ALA A 156 -3.67 6.52 0.70
N ARG A 157 -4.39 5.39 0.83
CA ARG A 157 -4.94 4.93 2.12
C ARG A 157 -3.86 4.69 3.18
N TRP A 158 -2.65 4.36 2.74
CA TRP A 158 -1.52 4.07 3.62
C TRP A 158 -0.81 5.32 4.11
N LYS A 159 -1.13 6.51 3.59
CA LYS A 159 -0.41 7.75 3.94
C LYS A 159 -0.24 7.95 5.46
N PRO A 160 -1.28 7.82 6.32
CA PRO A 160 -1.10 8.00 7.76
C PRO A 160 -0.17 6.94 8.38
N VAL A 161 -0.26 5.68 7.91
CA VAL A 161 0.61 4.58 8.38
C VAL A 161 2.05 4.79 7.93
N VAL A 162 2.26 5.27 6.70
CA VAL A 162 3.59 5.58 6.17
C VAL A 162 4.22 6.75 6.92
N GLU A 163 3.44 7.76 7.33
CA GLU A 163 3.93 8.81 8.23
C GLU A 163 4.35 8.25 9.60
N MET A 164 3.60 7.29 10.15
CA MET A 164 4.00 6.61 11.38
C MET A 164 5.31 5.83 11.19
N LEU A 165 5.46 5.11 10.07
CA LEU A 165 6.71 4.41 9.73
C LEU A 165 7.88 5.39 9.53
N TYR A 166 7.63 6.57 8.96
CA TYR A 166 8.63 7.62 8.83
C TYR A 166 9.19 8.03 10.20
N LEU A 167 8.31 8.23 11.18
CA LEU A 167 8.70 8.54 12.57
C LEU A 167 9.45 7.38 13.23
N LEU A 168 8.95 6.15 13.09
CA LEU A 168 9.54 4.93 13.62
C LEU A 168 10.98 4.74 13.11
N ARG A 169 11.23 5.11 11.84
CA ARG A 169 12.54 5.02 11.19
C ARG A 169 13.46 6.20 11.50
N GLY A 170 13.08 7.08 12.41
CA GLY A 170 13.85 8.25 12.82
C GLY A 170 13.79 9.38 11.80
N LYS A 171 12.57 9.68 11.31
CA LYS A 171 12.31 10.72 10.30
C LYS A 171 13.09 10.48 9.00
N ARG A 172 13.05 9.24 8.50
CA ARG A 172 13.68 8.84 7.24
C ARG A 172 12.62 8.29 6.28
N PRO A 173 12.64 8.70 4.99
CA PRO A 173 11.68 8.25 3.99
C PRO A 173 11.80 6.75 3.75
N LEU A 174 10.68 6.08 3.52
CA LEU A 174 10.63 4.65 3.24
C LEU A 174 11.18 4.39 1.84
N VAL A 175 12.31 3.69 1.75
CA VAL A 175 12.97 3.42 0.48
C VAL A 175 12.54 2.06 -0.04
N LEU A 176 11.72 2.02 -1.09
CA LEU A 176 11.24 0.79 -1.71
C LEU A 176 12.24 0.28 -2.76
N ARG A 177 13.10 -0.66 -2.34
CA ARG A 177 14.13 -1.31 -3.17
C ARG A 177 13.62 -2.61 -3.78
N ASP A 178 14.46 -3.30 -4.55
CA ASP A 178 14.10 -4.59 -5.15
C ASP A 178 13.65 -5.61 -4.12
N ASP A 179 14.24 -5.61 -2.93
CA ASP A 179 13.87 -6.55 -1.87
C ASP A 179 12.43 -6.32 -1.37
N ASN A 180 11.97 -5.06 -1.31
CA ASN A 180 10.59 -4.71 -0.94
C ASN A 180 9.58 -5.28 -1.95
N PHE A 181 9.88 -5.18 -3.24
CA PHE A 181 9.06 -5.82 -4.27
C PHE A 181 9.31 -7.33 -4.36
N GLY A 182 10.49 -7.77 -3.87
CA GLY A 182 11.04 -9.12 -3.77
C GLY A 182 10.16 -10.09 -3.00
N VAL A 183 9.42 -9.57 -2.00
CA VAL A 183 8.50 -10.34 -1.14
C VAL A 183 7.48 -11.18 -1.92
N PHE A 184 7.17 -10.79 -3.16
CA PHE A 184 6.37 -11.60 -4.07
C PHE A 184 7.24 -12.33 -5.09
N GLY A 185 7.38 -13.65 -5.03
CA GLY A 185 8.18 -14.40 -6.01
C GLY A 185 7.77 -14.19 -7.49
N SER A 186 6.55 -13.72 -7.74
CA SER A 186 6.08 -13.38 -9.09
C SER A 186 4.95 -12.34 -9.08
N ARG A 187 4.62 -11.80 -10.26
CA ARG A 187 3.43 -10.96 -10.45
C ARG A 187 2.13 -11.69 -10.16
N ALA A 188 2.07 -13.01 -10.40
CA ALA A 188 0.90 -13.82 -10.11
C ALA A 188 0.71 -13.98 -8.59
N ALA A 189 1.80 -14.22 -7.85
CA ALA A 189 1.80 -14.27 -6.39
C ALA A 189 1.41 -12.92 -5.76
N PHE A 190 1.79 -11.81 -6.39
CA PHE A 190 1.28 -10.50 -6.01
C PHE A 190 -0.24 -10.42 -6.23
N MET A 191 -0.73 -10.75 -7.43
CA MET A 191 -2.16 -10.62 -7.75
C MET A 191 -3.08 -11.63 -7.02
N SER A 192 -2.54 -12.69 -6.41
CA SER A 192 -3.33 -13.66 -5.64
C SER A 192 -3.71 -13.18 -4.24
N GLU A 193 -3.12 -12.08 -3.79
CA GLU A 193 -3.32 -11.52 -2.45
C GLU A 193 -4.36 -10.39 -2.45
N THR A 194 -4.93 -10.06 -1.30
CA THR A 194 -5.80 -8.87 -1.19
C THR A 194 -4.95 -7.59 -1.34
N GLU A 195 -5.58 -6.50 -1.79
CA GLU A 195 -4.86 -5.26 -2.12
C GLU A 195 -4.07 -4.71 -0.93
N ALA A 196 -4.74 -4.56 0.22
CA ALA A 196 -4.13 -4.04 1.44
C ALA A 196 -2.97 -4.93 1.93
N VAL A 197 -3.10 -6.25 1.87
CA VAL A 197 -2.03 -7.19 2.27
C VAL A 197 -0.81 -7.05 1.35
N ARG A 198 -1.03 -6.91 0.03
CA ARG A 198 0.08 -6.69 -0.92
C ARG A 198 0.87 -5.43 -0.60
N GLN A 199 0.14 -4.33 -0.40
CA GLN A 199 0.71 -3.03 -0.13
C GLN A 199 1.50 -3.08 1.18
N TRP A 200 0.91 -3.65 2.24
CA TRP A 200 1.57 -3.76 3.53
C TRP A 200 2.85 -4.61 3.47
N LYS A 201 2.83 -5.78 2.82
CA LYS A 201 4.03 -6.63 2.64
C LYS A 201 5.19 -5.86 1.98
N ILE A 202 4.90 -4.98 1.02
CA ILE A 202 5.92 -4.13 0.37
C ILE A 202 6.41 -3.04 1.32
N LEU A 203 5.49 -2.37 2.03
CA LEU A 203 5.78 -1.22 2.90
C LEU A 203 6.51 -1.62 4.19
N SER A 204 6.19 -2.77 4.75
CA SER A 204 6.76 -3.28 6.01
C SER A 204 8.10 -3.98 5.81
N TRP A 205 8.46 -4.33 4.56
CA TRP A 205 9.68 -5.07 4.29
C TRP A 205 10.94 -4.28 4.73
N GLY A 206 11.74 -4.93 5.58
CA GLY A 206 12.93 -4.33 6.19
C GLY A 206 12.65 -3.29 7.28
N ALA A 207 11.38 -3.02 7.62
CA ALA A 207 11.05 -2.20 8.77
C ALA A 207 11.24 -3.02 10.05
N THR A 208 12.10 -2.56 10.94
CA THR A 208 12.38 -3.20 12.23
C THR A 208 12.00 -2.29 13.39
N VAL A 209 11.68 -2.92 14.51
CA VAL A 209 11.43 -2.26 15.80
C VAL A 209 12.34 -2.83 16.87
N ASN A 210 12.70 -1.99 17.84
CA ASN A 210 13.42 -2.44 19.01
C ASN A 210 12.43 -3.03 20.02
N GLN A 211 12.50 -4.34 20.25
CA GLN A 211 11.74 -5.02 21.30
C GLN A 211 12.73 -5.63 22.30
N GLY A 212 12.80 -5.06 23.50
CA GLY A 212 13.69 -5.56 24.57
C GLY A 212 15.18 -5.49 24.22
N GLY A 213 15.62 -4.50 23.44
CA GLY A 213 17.01 -4.36 22.98
C GLY A 213 17.33 -5.08 21.67
N GLN A 214 16.43 -5.91 21.16
CA GLN A 214 16.61 -6.64 19.90
C GLN A 214 15.84 -5.97 18.77
N GLN A 215 16.50 -5.78 17.63
CA GLN A 215 15.84 -5.40 16.38
C GLN A 215 15.06 -6.58 15.82
N ARG A 216 13.74 -6.43 15.70
CA ARG A 216 12.85 -7.44 15.11
C ARG A 216 12.10 -6.84 13.94
N PRO A 217 11.92 -7.56 12.82
CA PRO A 217 11.11 -7.05 11.72
C PRO A 217 9.64 -6.91 12.16
N LEU A 218 8.95 -5.92 11.62
CA LEU A 218 7.52 -5.72 11.87
C LEU A 218 6.68 -6.87 11.31
N MET A 219 7.16 -7.55 10.27
CA MET A 219 6.54 -8.73 9.68
C MET A 219 7.54 -9.86 9.54
N ASP A 220 7.03 -11.08 9.69
CA ASP A 220 7.71 -12.32 9.34
C ASP A 220 6.77 -13.18 8.49
N GLY A 221 7.06 -13.27 7.19
CA GLY A 221 6.14 -13.82 6.20
C GLY A 221 4.82 -13.06 6.17
N ASP A 222 3.73 -13.74 6.53
CA ASP A 222 2.37 -13.18 6.60
C ASP A 222 1.98 -12.74 8.00
N SER A 223 2.83 -13.05 8.99
CA SER A 223 2.55 -12.75 10.39
C SER A 223 3.12 -11.39 10.78
N ILE A 224 2.42 -10.71 11.68
CA ILE A 224 2.78 -9.37 12.14
C ILE A 224 3.25 -9.45 13.60
N LEU A 225 4.28 -8.68 13.93
CA LEU A 225 4.82 -8.60 15.27
C LEU A 225 3.83 -7.88 16.21
N ASN A 226 3.13 -8.63 17.05
CA ASN A 226 2.16 -8.10 18.01
C ASN A 226 2.84 -7.65 19.33
N GLN A 227 2.15 -6.86 20.15
CA GLN A 227 2.60 -6.33 21.44
C GLN A 227 3.07 -7.45 22.40
N TRP A 228 2.37 -8.58 22.40
CA TRP A 228 2.76 -9.81 23.10
C TRP A 228 3.88 -10.55 22.35
N PRO A 229 4.76 -11.30 23.04
CA PRO A 229 6.01 -11.78 22.44
C PRO A 229 5.74 -12.82 21.35
N GLY A 230 5.54 -12.38 20.11
CA GLY A 230 5.27 -13.28 18.99
C GLY A 230 4.84 -12.59 17.71
N TYR A 231 5.02 -13.32 16.62
CA TYR A 231 4.34 -13.00 15.37
C TYR A 231 2.97 -13.68 15.38
N GLN A 232 1.95 -12.95 14.97
CA GLN A 232 0.60 -13.47 14.84
C GLN A 232 0.11 -13.27 13.42
N LEU A 233 -0.55 -14.29 12.87
CA LEU A 233 -1.17 -14.23 11.55
C LEU A 233 -2.53 -13.54 11.66
N PRO A 234 -2.76 -12.40 10.99
CA PRO A 234 -4.08 -11.78 10.96
C PRO A 234 -5.09 -12.67 10.23
N SER A 235 -6.31 -12.77 10.76
CA SER A 235 -7.41 -13.44 10.08
C SER A 235 -8.21 -12.41 9.28
N LEU A 236 -8.23 -12.57 7.95
CA LEU A 236 -9.04 -11.73 7.05
C LEU A 236 -10.45 -12.29 7.00
N LEU A 237 -11.44 -11.43 7.19
CA LEU A 237 -12.84 -11.81 7.13
C LEU A 237 -13.38 -11.67 5.71
N ASP A 238 -14.16 -12.66 5.26
CA ASP A 238 -14.80 -12.66 3.94
C ASP A 238 -16.10 -11.83 3.89
N SER A 239 -16.49 -11.22 5.01
CA SER A 239 -17.70 -10.40 5.13
C SER A 239 -17.57 -9.32 6.20
N ALA A 240 -18.52 -8.38 6.21
CA ALA A 240 -18.59 -7.32 7.22
C ALA A 240 -18.75 -7.91 8.62
N SER A 241 -17.95 -7.45 9.57
CA SER A 241 -18.13 -7.77 10.99
C SER A 241 -19.33 -7.01 11.58
N PRO A 242 -20.19 -7.67 12.38
CA PRO A 242 -21.30 -7.01 13.06
C PRO A 242 -20.86 -5.96 14.09
N LEU A 243 -19.59 -5.95 14.51
CA LEU A 243 -19.05 -4.92 15.41
C LEU A 243 -18.93 -3.55 14.73
N PHE A 244 -18.94 -3.51 13.39
CA PHE A 244 -18.82 -2.29 12.59
C PHE A 244 -19.99 -2.16 11.61
N PRO A 245 -21.24 -2.00 12.10
CA PRO A 245 -22.42 -1.98 11.23
C PRO A 245 -22.46 -0.79 10.26
N HIS A 246 -21.65 0.24 10.52
CA HIS A 246 -21.54 1.44 9.68
C HIS A 246 -20.32 1.43 8.76
N ALA A 247 -19.40 0.47 8.91
CA ALA A 247 -18.26 0.34 8.03
C ALA A 247 -18.64 -0.54 6.84
N PRO A 248 -18.58 -0.04 5.60
CA PRO A 248 -18.81 -0.86 4.43
C PRO A 248 -17.69 -1.90 4.29
N PHE A 249 -18.04 -3.12 3.88
CA PHE A 249 -17.05 -4.14 3.58
C PHE A 249 -16.35 -3.83 2.25
N ASP A 250 -15.03 -3.63 2.31
CA ASP A 250 -14.15 -3.47 1.14
C ASP A 250 -13.32 -4.76 0.96
N PRO A 251 -13.59 -5.60 -0.06
CA PRO A 251 -12.79 -6.81 -0.31
C PRO A 251 -11.31 -6.52 -0.59
N ALA A 252 -10.97 -5.30 -1.02
CA ALA A 252 -9.57 -4.90 -1.23
C ALA A 252 -8.84 -4.64 0.10
N ASP A 253 -9.58 -4.31 1.16
CA ASP A 253 -9.07 -4.00 2.50
C ASP A 253 -10.02 -4.59 3.56
N PRO A 254 -10.08 -5.93 3.65
CA PRO A 254 -11.13 -6.64 4.35
C PRO A 254 -11.08 -6.39 5.86
N HIS A 255 -12.22 -6.55 6.52
CA HIS A 255 -12.26 -6.59 7.98
C HIS A 255 -11.27 -7.65 8.48
N THR A 256 -10.58 -7.34 9.57
CA THR A 256 -9.45 -8.16 10.02
C THR A 256 -9.59 -8.45 11.50
N GLN A 257 -9.17 -9.63 11.93
CA GLN A 257 -9.06 -10.01 13.34
C GLN A 257 -7.60 -10.30 13.69
N LEU A 258 -7.18 -9.82 14.86
CA LEU A 258 -5.87 -10.09 15.43
C LEU A 258 -5.97 -9.98 16.96
N ASP A 259 -5.48 -10.99 17.68
CA ASP A 259 -5.40 -11.01 19.15
C ASP A 259 -6.75 -10.74 19.85
N GLY A 260 -7.83 -11.31 19.32
CA GLY A 260 -9.20 -11.10 19.82
C GLY A 260 -9.81 -9.73 19.47
N GLY A 261 -9.02 -8.79 18.97
CA GLY A 261 -9.50 -7.52 18.44
C GLY A 261 -9.99 -7.67 17.00
N THR A 262 -11.11 -7.04 16.69
CA THR A 262 -11.63 -6.91 15.32
C THR A 262 -11.47 -5.47 14.83
N TYR A 263 -11.08 -5.33 13.58
CA TYR A 263 -10.83 -4.06 12.91
C TYR A 263 -11.75 -3.97 11.68
N PRO A 264 -12.24 -2.76 11.33
CA PRO A 264 -13.13 -2.59 10.18
C PRO A 264 -12.39 -2.78 8.85
N ASN A 265 -11.06 -2.79 8.85
CA ASN A 265 -10.24 -3.07 7.68
C ASN A 265 -8.80 -3.43 8.11
N TYR A 266 -8.03 -4.01 7.19
CA TYR A 266 -6.65 -4.42 7.42
C TYR A 266 -5.74 -3.21 7.69
N THR A 267 -5.97 -2.10 6.97
CA THR A 267 -5.24 -0.85 7.20
C THR A 267 -5.38 -0.34 8.64
N SER A 268 -6.57 -0.43 9.24
CA SER A 268 -6.80 -0.06 10.65
C SER A 268 -6.00 -0.93 11.61
N MET A 269 -5.99 -2.25 11.37
CA MET A 269 -5.16 -3.16 12.16
C MET A 269 -3.68 -2.77 12.09
N VAL A 270 -3.16 -2.45 10.90
CA VAL A 270 -1.76 -2.02 10.78
C VAL A 270 -1.53 -0.69 11.50
N ALA A 271 -2.43 0.27 11.36
CA ALA A 271 -2.30 1.58 12.00
C ALA A 271 -2.16 1.46 13.52
N PHE A 272 -2.96 0.60 14.17
CA PHE A 272 -2.82 0.32 15.60
C PHE A 272 -1.46 -0.30 15.93
N ILE A 273 -1.03 -1.31 15.17
CA ILE A 273 0.27 -1.98 15.41
C ILE A 273 1.42 -1.00 15.29
N VAL A 274 1.48 -0.20 14.22
CA VAL A 274 2.57 0.77 14.02
C VAL A 274 2.51 1.87 15.08
N PHE A 275 1.31 2.36 15.43
CA PHE A 275 1.14 3.36 16.48
C PHE A 275 1.61 2.85 17.85
N ASP A 276 1.23 1.63 18.25
CA ASP A 276 1.65 1.05 19.53
C ASP A 276 3.18 0.92 19.59
N ARG A 277 3.85 0.64 18.46
CA ARG A 277 5.33 0.68 18.38
C ARG A 277 5.92 2.08 18.51
N LEU A 278 5.25 3.10 18.01
CA LEU A 278 5.68 4.48 18.21
C LEU A 278 5.58 4.89 19.69
N ASP A 279 4.48 4.51 20.35
CA ASP A 279 4.24 4.75 21.79
C ASP A 279 5.31 4.03 22.63
N GLU A 280 5.46 2.71 22.45
CA GLU A 280 6.45 1.90 23.16
C GLU A 280 7.90 2.36 22.94
N GLY A 281 8.23 2.78 21.72
CA GLY A 281 9.55 3.26 21.34
C GLY A 281 9.84 4.72 21.73
N ASN A 282 8.88 5.43 22.34
CA ASN A 282 8.95 6.87 22.62
C ASN A 282 9.28 7.71 21.37
N HIS A 283 8.84 7.26 20.18
CA HIS A 283 8.96 8.02 18.94
C HIS A 283 7.89 9.12 18.84
N ILE A 284 6.85 9.03 19.68
CA ILE A 284 5.80 10.02 19.85
C ILE A 284 5.53 10.19 21.35
N ASN A 285 5.36 11.43 21.81
CA ASN A 285 5.22 11.71 23.23
C ASN A 285 3.75 11.81 23.61
N ARG A 286 3.33 11.06 24.65
CA ARG A 286 2.05 11.31 25.32
C ARG A 286 2.14 12.59 26.15
N ILE A 287 1.46 13.64 25.72
CA ILE A 287 1.54 14.96 26.38
C ILE A 287 0.35 15.23 27.31
N ARG A 288 -0.79 14.61 27.07
CA ARG A 288 -2.02 14.83 27.84
C ARG A 288 -2.84 13.55 27.93
N HIS A 289 -3.62 13.47 28.99
CA HIS A 289 -4.57 12.40 29.20
C HIS A 289 -5.79 12.94 29.94
N TRP A 290 -6.90 12.25 29.78
CA TRP A 290 -8.14 12.48 30.50
C TRP A 290 -8.89 11.16 30.59
N SER A 291 -9.56 10.96 31.72
CA SER A 291 -10.44 9.82 31.93
C SER A 291 -11.71 10.22 32.69
N SER A 292 -12.80 9.53 32.39
CA SER A 292 -14.07 9.68 33.10
C SER A 292 -14.81 8.37 33.25
N TYR A 293 -15.22 8.08 34.48
CA TYR A 293 -16.19 7.02 34.80
C TYR A 293 -17.59 7.57 35.07
N CYS A 294 -17.72 8.91 35.19
CA CYS A 294 -18.97 9.60 35.43
C CYS A 294 -19.83 9.63 34.16
N ARG A 295 -20.69 8.62 33.99
CA ARG A 295 -21.58 8.50 32.82
C ARG A 295 -22.55 9.67 32.63
N ALA A 296 -22.76 10.47 33.67
CA ALA A 296 -23.64 11.63 33.64
C ALA A 296 -22.94 12.90 33.12
N SER A 297 -21.61 12.91 32.99
CA SER A 297 -20.89 14.13 32.61
C SER A 297 -21.00 14.43 31.11
N ALA A 298 -21.03 15.72 30.77
CA ALA A 298 -21.07 16.16 29.38
C ALA A 298 -19.80 15.77 28.62
N ALA A 299 -18.64 15.80 29.28
CA ALA A 299 -17.37 15.38 28.71
C ALA A 299 -17.34 13.89 28.42
N TYR A 300 -17.91 13.07 29.32
CA TYR A 300 -18.16 11.65 29.07
C TYR A 300 -18.92 11.52 27.77
N PHE A 301 -20.14 12.06 27.65
CA PHE A 301 -20.98 11.96 26.44
C PHE A 301 -20.23 12.34 25.16
N ARG A 302 -19.58 13.50 25.13
CA ARG A 302 -18.81 13.98 23.98
C ARG A 302 -17.69 13.04 23.56
N ALA A 303 -16.96 12.43 24.51
CA ALA A 303 -15.93 11.46 24.18
C ALA A 303 -16.51 10.21 23.47
N GLY A 304 -17.76 9.84 23.79
CA GLY A 304 -18.48 8.77 23.08
C GLY A 304 -18.90 9.18 21.68
N ASP A 305 -19.39 10.41 21.53
CA ASP A 305 -19.75 10.93 20.20
C ASP A 305 -18.52 10.91 19.28
N ARG A 306 -17.32 11.25 19.79
CA ARG A 306 -16.07 11.16 19.04
C ARG A 306 -15.60 9.73 18.78
N LEU A 307 -15.83 8.81 19.70
CA LEU A 307 -15.63 7.37 19.47
C LEU A 307 -16.51 6.83 18.36
N THR A 308 -17.70 7.38 18.13
CA THR A 308 -18.64 6.90 17.09
C THR A 308 -18.74 7.79 15.86
N ALA A 309 -17.96 8.88 15.80
CA ALA A 309 -17.94 9.80 14.66
C ALA A 309 -17.70 9.09 13.32
N SER A 310 -18.24 9.64 12.25
CA SER A 310 -18.16 9.11 10.90
C SER A 310 -16.84 9.46 10.21
N HIS A 311 -16.53 8.81 9.08
CA HIS A 311 -15.40 9.20 8.23
C HIS A 311 -15.57 10.62 7.65
N SER A 312 -16.80 11.09 7.46
CA SER A 312 -17.07 12.46 7.02
C SER A 312 -16.63 13.48 8.06
N ASP A 313 -16.85 13.21 9.34
CA ASP A 313 -16.38 14.05 10.44
C ASP A 313 -14.84 14.07 10.46
N ALA A 314 -14.20 12.90 10.28
CA ALA A 314 -12.75 12.79 10.20
C ALA A 314 -12.16 13.63 9.07
N ALA A 315 -12.79 13.63 7.89
CA ALA A 315 -12.39 14.44 6.76
C ALA A 315 -12.48 15.95 7.06
N GLN A 316 -13.52 16.40 7.77
CA GLN A 316 -13.64 17.80 8.22
C GLN A 316 -12.53 18.20 9.17
N TRP A 317 -11.97 17.26 9.94
CA TRP A 317 -10.83 17.51 10.81
C TRP A 317 -9.49 17.47 10.08
N GLY A 318 -9.45 16.99 8.82
CA GLY A 318 -8.21 16.69 8.11
C GLY A 318 -7.45 15.54 8.77
N ALA A 319 -8.17 14.53 9.27
CA ALA A 319 -7.60 13.42 10.02
C ALA A 319 -8.00 12.07 9.42
N ALA A 320 -7.14 11.06 9.60
CA ALA A 320 -7.48 9.67 9.39
C ALA A 320 -8.01 9.05 10.69
N VAL A 321 -8.99 8.14 10.57
CA VAL A 321 -9.58 7.45 11.72
C VAL A 321 -9.45 5.95 11.56
N PHE A 322 -8.97 5.30 12.61
CA PHE A 322 -8.82 3.85 12.69
C PHE A 322 -9.54 3.33 13.94
N ASP A 323 -10.26 2.22 13.80
CA ASP A 323 -11.05 1.64 14.88
C ASP A 323 -10.63 0.21 15.19
N GLN A 324 -10.79 -0.18 16.45
CA GLN A 324 -10.59 -1.53 16.94
C GLN A 324 -11.64 -1.82 18.01
N LYS A 325 -12.31 -2.98 17.92
CA LYS A 325 -13.35 -3.39 18.87
C LYS A 325 -13.17 -4.84 19.30
N TRP A 326 -13.63 -5.13 20.51
CA TRP A 326 -13.76 -6.48 21.04
C TRP A 326 -15.23 -6.79 21.32
N GLU A 327 -15.54 -8.08 21.45
CA GLU A 327 -16.90 -8.56 21.69
C GLU A 327 -17.47 -8.13 23.06
N ASP A 328 -16.59 -7.85 24.03
CA ASP A 328 -16.96 -7.37 25.37
C ASP A 328 -17.38 -5.89 25.40
N GLY A 329 -17.40 -5.21 24.25
CA GLY A 329 -17.76 -3.81 24.11
C GLY A 329 -16.58 -2.84 24.28
N TRP A 330 -15.36 -3.34 24.47
CA TRP A 330 -14.17 -2.50 24.39
C TRP A 330 -14.02 -1.91 22.99
N HIS A 331 -13.79 -0.60 22.92
CA HIS A 331 -13.59 0.12 21.66
C HIS A 331 -12.42 1.08 21.82
N ARG A 332 -11.44 0.97 20.92
CA ARG A 332 -10.37 1.96 20.72
C ARG A 332 -10.53 2.65 19.36
N ARG A 333 -10.26 3.95 19.33
CA ARG A 333 -10.20 4.75 18.12
C ARG A 333 -8.92 5.57 18.11
N LEU A 334 -8.21 5.57 16.99
CA LEU A 334 -7.13 6.51 16.70
C LEU A 334 -7.65 7.58 15.75
N VAL A 335 -7.45 8.85 16.11
CA VAL A 335 -7.58 9.99 15.20
C VAL A 335 -6.17 10.49 14.91
N VAL A 336 -5.70 10.30 13.68
CA VAL A 336 -4.32 10.57 13.27
C VAL A 336 -4.31 11.82 12.41
N LEU A 337 -3.60 12.85 12.90
CA LEU A 337 -3.42 14.13 12.24
C LEU A 337 -1.98 14.20 11.74
N GLY A 338 -1.85 14.03 10.43
CA GLY A 338 -0.58 13.95 9.74
C GLY A 338 0.05 15.29 9.39
N SER A 339 1.02 15.24 8.48
CA SER A 339 1.79 16.42 8.05
C SER A 339 0.92 17.53 7.46
N GLU A 340 -0.21 17.17 6.85
CA GLU A 340 -1.17 18.15 6.28
C GLU A 340 -1.83 19.02 7.35
N ALA A 341 -2.05 18.47 8.55
CA ALA A 341 -2.70 19.17 9.65
C ALA A 341 -1.69 19.76 10.65
N MET A 342 -0.53 19.09 10.81
CA MET A 342 0.47 19.41 11.84
C MET A 342 1.72 20.11 11.30
N GLY A 343 1.88 20.22 9.98
CA GLY A 343 3.12 20.66 9.35
C GLY A 343 4.08 19.51 9.05
N GLU A 344 5.01 19.75 8.12
CA GLU A 344 5.94 18.72 7.63
C GLU A 344 6.73 18.05 8.76
N GLY A 345 6.71 16.72 8.80
CA GLY A 345 7.45 15.94 9.79
C GLY A 345 6.87 15.95 11.20
N HIS A 346 5.69 16.56 11.39
CA HIS A 346 4.93 16.54 12.62
C HIS A 346 3.65 15.72 12.48
N MET A 347 3.23 15.15 13.60
CA MET A 347 2.06 14.30 13.74
C MET A 347 1.50 14.46 15.14
N ALA A 348 0.17 14.46 15.24
CA ALA A 348 -0.56 14.28 16.48
C ALA A 348 -1.51 13.09 16.37
N VAL A 349 -1.66 12.33 17.45
CA VAL A 349 -2.60 11.21 17.53
C VAL A 349 -3.47 11.38 18.76
N ILE A 350 -4.78 11.26 18.59
CA ILE A 350 -5.74 11.21 19.69
C ILE A 350 -6.23 9.78 19.81
N ARG A 351 -5.88 9.11 20.91
CA ARG A 351 -6.36 7.77 21.25
C ARG A 351 -7.58 7.91 22.14
N LEU A 352 -8.75 7.58 21.60
CA LEU A 352 -9.99 7.46 22.37
C LEU A 352 -10.21 5.99 22.75
N THR A 353 -10.58 5.73 24.00
CA THR A 353 -10.86 4.37 24.47
C THR A 353 -12.15 4.35 25.28
N ARG A 354 -13.00 3.35 25.04
CA ARG A 354 -14.16 3.00 25.85
C ARG A 354 -13.98 1.62 26.44
N THR A 355 -13.81 1.53 27.75
CA THR A 355 -13.86 0.29 28.54
C THR A 355 -15.03 0.41 29.53
N ASN A 356 -14.76 0.30 30.83
CA ASN A 356 -15.70 0.63 31.91
C ASN A 356 -15.95 2.14 32.04
N GLY A 357 -15.06 2.96 31.45
CA GLY A 357 -15.16 4.42 31.36
C GLY A 357 -14.80 4.92 29.96
N ARG A 358 -14.51 6.21 29.85
CA ARG A 358 -13.96 6.83 28.63
C ARG A 358 -12.60 7.42 28.93
N ARG A 359 -11.67 7.25 27.99
CA ARG A 359 -10.31 7.77 28.09
C ARG A 359 -9.94 8.47 26.80
N VAL A 360 -9.24 9.59 26.92
CA VAL A 360 -8.63 10.33 25.82
C VAL A 360 -7.16 10.52 26.14
N GLU A 361 -6.29 10.16 25.20
CA GLU A 361 -4.85 10.40 25.30
C GLU A 361 -4.38 11.13 24.05
N ILE A 362 -3.52 12.14 24.25
CA ILE A 362 -2.96 12.96 23.18
C ILE A 362 -1.48 12.67 23.07
N PHE A 363 -1.08 12.28 21.88
CA PHE A 363 0.29 12.01 21.49
C PHE A 363 0.72 13.03 20.44
N THR A 364 1.95 13.53 20.51
CA THR A 364 2.48 14.44 19.49
C THR A 364 4.00 14.33 19.36
N THR A 365 4.47 14.71 18.17
CA THR A 365 5.90 14.91 17.86
C THR A 365 6.30 16.38 17.88
N GLU A 366 5.34 17.29 18.05
CA GLU A 366 5.60 18.72 18.28
C GLU A 366 6.27 18.90 19.64
N SER A 367 7.35 19.68 19.69
CA SER A 367 7.97 20.09 20.95
C SER A 367 7.10 21.10 21.71
N ALA A 368 7.33 21.27 23.01
CA ALA A 368 6.66 22.33 23.78
C ALA A 368 6.90 23.70 23.11
N PRO A 369 5.89 24.60 23.06
CA PRO A 369 4.68 24.63 23.87
C PRO A 369 3.45 23.84 23.36
N HIS A 370 3.56 23.09 22.26
CA HIS A 370 2.48 22.26 21.69
C HIS A 370 1.23 23.04 21.17
N ASP A 371 1.41 24.27 20.68
CA ASP A 371 0.31 25.12 20.26
C ASP A 371 -0.45 24.58 19.03
N HIS A 372 0.26 23.95 18.08
CA HIS A 372 -0.38 23.33 16.92
C HIS A 372 -1.20 22.11 17.34
N THR A 373 -0.62 21.27 18.19
CA THR A 373 -1.27 20.10 18.77
C THR A 373 -2.53 20.52 19.52
N ARG A 374 -2.46 21.58 20.34
CA ARG A 374 -3.62 22.14 21.03
C ARG A 374 -4.72 22.53 20.06
N THR A 375 -4.36 23.25 19.00
CA THR A 375 -5.30 23.76 18.00
C THR A 375 -6.04 22.62 17.32
N VAL A 376 -5.33 21.58 16.87
CA VAL A 376 -5.97 20.44 16.22
C VAL A 376 -6.79 19.59 17.19
N VAL A 377 -6.35 19.45 18.44
CA VAL A 377 -7.09 18.75 19.50
C VAL A 377 -8.41 19.45 19.79
N MET A 378 -8.40 20.79 19.94
CA MET A 378 -9.64 21.56 20.16
C MET A 378 -10.60 21.42 18.98
N ARG A 379 -10.07 21.38 17.75
CA ARG A 379 -10.89 21.15 16.54
C ARG A 379 -11.57 19.78 16.56
N VAL A 380 -10.85 18.72 16.92
CA VAL A 380 -11.39 17.35 16.95
C VAL A 380 -12.32 17.15 18.14
N LEU A 381 -11.89 17.50 19.36
CA LEU A 381 -12.63 17.20 20.59
C LEU A 381 -13.70 18.24 20.93
N GLY A 382 -13.62 19.45 20.35
CA GLY A 382 -14.40 20.61 20.72
C GLY A 382 -13.89 21.29 22.00
N ASP A 383 -14.24 22.57 22.19
CA ASP A 383 -13.66 23.41 23.25
C ASP A 383 -13.87 22.86 24.67
N HIS A 384 -15.01 22.23 24.94
CA HIS A 384 -15.33 21.70 26.26
C HIS A 384 -14.45 20.49 26.62
N LEU A 385 -14.55 19.39 25.87
CA LEU A 385 -13.75 18.19 26.11
C LEU A 385 -12.26 18.46 25.88
N GLY A 386 -11.90 19.16 24.82
CA GLY A 386 -10.52 19.54 24.54
C GLY A 386 -9.92 20.40 25.64
N GLY A 387 -10.69 21.33 26.22
CA GLY A 387 -10.30 22.14 27.38
C GLY A 387 -9.97 21.29 28.59
N MET A 388 -10.83 20.33 28.93
CA MET A 388 -10.63 19.42 30.06
C MET A 388 -9.40 18.52 29.87
N VAL A 389 -9.23 17.95 28.67
CA VAL A 389 -8.05 17.13 28.34
C VAL A 389 -6.76 17.95 28.44
N TRP A 390 -6.79 19.21 28.00
CA TRP A 390 -5.61 20.07 28.04
C TRP A 390 -5.21 20.47 29.47
N ARG A 391 -6.20 20.65 30.36
CA ARG A 391 -6.02 20.93 31.79
C ARG A 391 -5.85 19.68 32.66
N GLN A 392 -6.05 18.49 32.09
CA GLN A 392 -5.99 17.19 32.79
C GLN A 392 -7.00 17.09 33.95
N GLU A 393 -8.23 17.51 33.69
CA GLU A 393 -9.34 17.48 34.66
C GLU A 393 -10.05 16.12 34.64
N ASP A 394 -9.45 15.12 35.28
CA ASP A 394 -10.06 13.78 35.42
C ASP A 394 -11.39 13.83 36.19
N GLU A 395 -12.34 12.98 35.79
CA GLU A 395 -13.64 12.83 36.44
C GLU A 395 -13.77 11.44 37.07
N THR A 396 -13.86 11.40 38.40
CA THR A 396 -14.05 10.16 39.18
C THR A 396 -15.51 9.80 39.33
#